data_AF-A0A7X9GE29-F1
#
_entry.id   AF-A0A7X9GE29-F1
#
_cell.length_a   1.000
_cell.length_b   1.000
_cell.length_c   1.000
_cell.angle_alpha   90.00
_cell.angle_beta   90.00
_cell.angle_gamma   90.00
#
_symmetry.space_group_name_H-M   'P 1'
#
loop_
_entity.id
_entity.type
_entity.pdbx_description
1 polymer ?
#
loop_
_entity_poly.entity_id
_entity_poly.type
_entity_poly.pdbx_seq_one_letter_code
_entity_poly.pdbx_strand_id
1 'polypeptide(L)' 'MEYLAYLTPNGQVTIPRTIMKILGIGAGNNVQIFLEKGCLILKSVEEPIEKDNIHITD' A
#
# COMPACT_ATOMS: atom_id res chain seq x y z
N MET A 1 8.72 23.11 -3.35
CA MET A 1 9.04 21.67 -3.32
C MET A 1 7.96 21.02 -2.48
N GLU A 2 6.99 20.37 -3.11
CA GLU A 2 5.88 19.74 -2.38
C GLU A 2 6.36 18.39 -1.85
N TYR A 3 6.41 18.25 -0.53
CA TYR A 3 6.77 17.00 0.13
C TYR A 3 5.54 16.09 0.11
N LEU A 4 5.60 15.02 -0.67
CA LEU A 4 4.48 14.08 -0.84
C LEU A 4 4.27 13.14 0.35
N ALA A 5 5.22 13.05 1.28
CA ALA A 5 5.09 12.20 2.46
C ALA A 5 6.02 12.65 3.61
N TYR A 6 5.56 12.47 4.84
CA TYR A 6 6.35 12.68 6.06
C TYR A 6 6.75 11.33 6.65
N LEU A 7 8.00 11.24 7.14
CA LEU A 7 8.46 10.14 7.96
C LEU A 7 8.02 10.39 9.41
N THR A 8 7.34 9.44 10.02
CA THR A 8 7.02 9.46 11.44
C THR A 8 8.27 9.11 12.26
N PRO A 9 8.31 9.44 13.57
CA PRO A 9 9.45 9.11 14.43
C PRO A 9 9.77 7.62 14.53
N ASN A 10 8.80 6.74 14.25
CA ASN A 10 8.98 5.29 14.22
C ASN A 10 9.31 4.75 12.81
N GLY A 11 9.68 5.62 11.87
CA GLY A 11 10.14 5.21 10.53
C GLY A 11 9.03 4.83 9.55
N GLN A 12 7.77 5.15 9.84
CA GLN A 12 6.66 4.95 8.90
C GLN A 12 6.52 6.15 7.98
N VAL A 13 6.05 5.92 6.76
CA VAL A 13 5.80 6.99 5.78
C VAL A 13 4.30 7.20 5.68
N THR A 14 3.85 8.45 5.88
CA THR A 14 2.43 8.79 5.71
C THR A 14 2.13 9.10 4.26
N ILE A 15 1.25 8.33 3.63
CA ILE A 15 0.76 8.59 2.27
C ILE A 15 -0.49 9.48 2.35
N PRO A 16 -0.53 10.64 1.67
CA PRO A 16 -1.69 11.51 1.64
C PRO A 16 -2.94 10.80 1.12
N ARG A 17 -4.08 11.06 1.76
CA ARG A 17 -5.35 10.41 1.42
C ARG A 17 -5.82 10.68 -0.02
N THR A 18 -5.41 11.80 -0.61
CA THR A 18 -5.66 12.11 -2.03
C THR A 18 -4.96 11.13 -2.96
N ILE A 19 -3.69 10.82 -2.71
CA ILE A 19 -2.91 9.83 -3.47
C ILE A 19 -3.51 8.43 -3.30
N MET A 20 -3.87 8.06 -2.06
CA MET A 20 -4.56 6.79 -1.78
C MET A 20 -5.84 6.63 -2.62
N LYS A 21 -6.67 7.68 -2.70
CA LYS A 21 -7.91 7.67 -3.52
C LYS A 21 -7.62 7.53 -5.02
N ILE A 22 -6.62 8.23 -5.53
CA ILE A 22 -6.24 8.18 -6.95
C ILE A 22 -5.76 6.77 -7.34
N LEU A 23 -4.99 6.13 -6.45
CA LEU A 23 -4.43 4.80 -6.67
C LEU A 23 -5.36 3.66 -6.24
N GLY A 24 -6.52 3.95 -5.64
CA GLY A 24 -7.44 2.94 -5.12
C GLY A 24 -6.89 2.13 -3.94
N ILE A 25 -5.90 2.66 -3.21
CA ILE A 25 -5.24 1.98 -2.09
C ILE A 25 -5.93 2.37 -0.77
N GLY A 26 -6.24 1.39 0.05
CA GLY A 26 -6.83 1.52 1.37
C GLY A 26 -6.04 0.77 2.45
N ALA A 27 -6.61 0.73 3.65
CA ALA A 27 -6.06 -0.11 4.71
C ALA A 27 -6.25 -1.59 4.36
N GLY A 28 -5.21 -2.41 4.58
CA GLY A 28 -5.24 -3.84 4.29
C GLY A 28 -4.95 -4.23 2.84
N ASN A 29 -4.67 -3.26 1.95
CA ASN A 29 -4.20 -3.57 0.61
C ASN A 29 -2.76 -4.06 0.61
N ASN A 30 -2.48 -5.07 -0.19
CA ASN A 30 -1.12 -5.50 -0.49
C ASN A 30 -0.49 -4.53 -1.50
N VAL A 31 0.73 -4.08 -1.18
CA VAL A 31 1.51 -3.18 -2.03
C VAL A 31 2.89 -3.79 -2.23
N GLN A 32 3.40 -3.68 -3.46
CA GLN A 32 4.76 -4.09 -3.77
C GLN A 32 5.70 -2.89 -3.61
N ILE A 33 6.80 -3.11 -2.90
CA ILE A 33 7.80 -2.08 -2.60
C ILE A 33 9.08 -2.38 -3.39
N PHE A 34 9.60 -1.37 -4.09
CA PHE A 34 10.85 -1.45 -4.83
C PHE A 34 11.77 -0.28 -4.50
N LEU A 35 13.08 -0.52 -4.63
CA LEU A 35 14.09 0.53 -4.65
C LEU A 35 14.66 0.63 -6.05
N GLU A 36 14.48 1.78 -6.69
CA GLU A 36 15.02 2.06 -8.02
C GLU A 36 15.67 3.44 -8.03
N LYS A 37 16.95 3.52 -8.40
CA LYS A 37 17.72 4.78 -8.53
C LYS A 37 17.64 5.69 -7.28
N GLY A 38 17.59 5.10 -6.09
CA GLY A 38 17.47 5.83 -4.82
C GLY A 38 16.05 6.27 -4.46
N CYS A 39 15.05 5.90 -5.27
CA CYS A 39 13.64 6.16 -5.00
C CYS A 39 12.94 4.91 -4.48
N LEU A 40 12.08 5.08 -3.47
CA LEU A 40 11.15 4.06 -3.02
C LEU A 40 9.89 4.12 -3.90
N ILE A 41 9.57 3.03 -4.58
CA ILE A 41 8.41 2.92 -5.47
C ILE A 41 7.40 1.96 -4.84
N LEU A 42 6.17 2.43 -4.69
CA LEU A 42 5.01 1.66 -4.23
C LEU A 42 4.12 1.33 -5.43
N LYS A 43 3.86 0.05 -5.69
CA LYS A 43 2.91 -0.40 -6.71
C LYS A 43 1.75 -1.12 -6.06
N SER A 44 0.53 -0.83 -6.50
CA SER A 44 -0.63 -1.65 -6.13
C SER A 44 -0.44 -3.05 -6.70
N VAL A 45 -0.75 -4.08 -5.91
CA VAL A 45 -0.85 -5.46 -6.40
C VAL A 45 -2.32 -5.73 -6.64
N GLU A 46 -2.70 -6.01 -7.88
CA GLU A 46 -3.98 -6.63 -8.16
C GLU A 46 -3.86 -8.11 -7.78
N GLU A 47 -4.07 -8.44 -6.51
CA GLU A 47 -4.29 -9.83 -6.15
C GLU A 47 -5.68 -10.24 -6.65
N PRO A 48 -5.82 -11.40 -7.33
CA PRO A 48 -7.12 -12.02 -7.47
C PRO A 48 -7.64 -12.24 -6.05
N ILE A 49 -8.83 -11.74 -5.77
CA ILE A 49 -9.54 -12.03 -4.52
C ILE A 49 -9.92 -13.53 -4.57
N GLU A 50 -8.99 -14.43 -4.27
CA GLU A 50 -9.35 -15.75 -3.79
C GLU A 50 -9.75 -15.58 -2.33
N LYS A 51 -11.05 -15.31 -2.14
CA LYS A 51 -11.71 -15.59 -0.86
C LYS A 51 -11.67 -17.10 -0.69
N ASP A 52 -10.67 -17.60 0.03
CA ASP A 52 -10.76 -18.92 0.62
C ASP A 52 -11.96 -18.92 1.57
N ASN A 53 -13.11 -19.36 1.07
CA ASN A 53 -14.22 -19.78 1.89
C ASN A 53 -13.78 -21.06 2.61
N ILE A 54 -13.09 -20.91 3.74
CA ILE A 54 -12.87 -22.02 4.65
C ILE A 54 -14.24 -22.40 5.23
N HIS A 55 -14.87 -23.38 4.60
CA HIS A 55 -16.03 -24.08 5.12
C HIS A 55 -15.50 -25.06 6.17
N ILE A 56 -15.50 -24.67 7.45
CA ILE A 56 -15.31 -25.61 8.54
C ILE A 56 -16.67 -26.32 8.71
N THR A 57 -16.77 -27.56 8.26
CA THR A 57 -17.83 -28.47 8.71
C THR A 57 -17.43 -29.05 10.05
N ASP A 58 -18.36 -29.00 11.01
CA ASP A 58 -18.28 -29.57 12.36
C ASP A 58 -17.85 -31.06 12.40
#